data_AF-A0AAD4C5G9-F1
#
_entry.id   AF-A0AAD4C5G9-F1
#
_cell.length_a   1.000
_cell.length_b   1.000
_cell.length_c   1.000
_cell.angle_alpha   90.00
_cell.angle_beta   90.00
_cell.angle_gamma   90.00
#
_symmetry.space_group_name_H-M   'P 1'
#
loop_
_entity.id
_entity.type
_entity.pdbx_description
1 polymer ?
#
loop_
_entity_poly.entity_id
_entity_poly.type
_entity_poly.pdbx_seq_one_letter_code
_entity_poly.pdbx_strand_id
1 'polypeptide(L)'
;MDENRVSATSLYFTWTMLGGLHLIAWNFDFPTETEKILWRVASLALAGSPLAMLGMLGLGMVVENHLNGWVEKWVETVLTAIAISVCILSVVSRLLLVALMLASLRALPCSAHQTVSWTAYIPHL
;
A
#
# COMPACT_ATOMS: atom_id res chain seq x y z
N MET A 1 -13.92 -1.36 24.69
CA MET A 1 -13.09 -2.20 23.79
C MET A 1 -13.09 -1.65 22.36
N ASP A 2 -14.05 -0.78 22.01
CA ASP A 2 -14.24 -0.26 20.66
C ASP A 2 -13.29 0.89 20.26
N GLU A 3 -12.88 1.73 21.22
CA GLU A 3 -12.00 2.87 20.94
C GLU A 3 -10.63 2.45 20.37
N ASN A 4 -10.05 1.38 20.89
CA ASN A 4 -8.79 0.83 20.38
C ASN A 4 -8.94 0.25 18.97
N ARG A 5 -10.10 -0.31 18.63
CA ARG A 5 -10.39 -0.88 17.30
C ARG A 5 -10.57 0.23 16.26
N VAL A 6 -11.27 1.30 16.63
CA VAL A 6 -11.45 2.48 15.76
C VAL A 6 -10.11 3.20 15.54
N SER A 7 -9.27 3.31 16.58
CA SER A 7 -7.92 3.86 16.47
C SER A 7 -7.04 3.04 15.52
N ALA A 8 -7.00 1.71 15.69
CA ALA A 8 -6.18 0.83 14.85
C ALA A 8 -6.63 0.83 13.37
N THR A 9 -7.93 0.85 13.11
CA THR A 9 -8.47 0.91 11.74
C THR A 9 -8.17 2.24 11.06
N SER A 10 -8.26 3.36 11.80
CA SER A 10 -7.88 4.69 11.31
C SER A 10 -6.39 4.76 10.94
N LEU A 11 -5.51 4.23 11.80
CA LEU A 11 -4.07 4.17 11.52
C LEU A 11 -3.77 3.33 10.27
N TYR A 12 -4.41 2.16 10.14
CA TYR A 12 -4.26 1.30 8.96
C TYR A 12 -4.71 2.00 7.67
N PHE A 13 -5.84 2.71 7.71
CA PHE A 13 -6.35 3.45 6.56
C PHE A 13 -5.41 4.59 6.16
N THR A 14 -4.92 5.35 7.13
CA THR A 14 -3.96 6.45 6.88
C THR A 14 -2.64 5.91 6.29
N TRP A 15 -2.18 4.76 6.79
CA TRP A 15 -0.95 4.09 6.34
C TRP A 15 -1.01 3.54 4.90
N THR A 16 -2.20 3.09 4.48
CA THR A 16 -2.45 2.60 3.12
C THR A 16 -2.69 3.74 2.13
N MET A 17 -3.39 4.81 2.54
CA MET A 17 -3.56 6.03 1.75
C MET A 17 -2.23 6.69 1.37
N LEU A 18 -1.28 6.78 2.32
CA LEU A 18 0.08 7.24 2.03
C LEU A 18 0.78 6.36 0.98
N GLY A 19 0.49 5.05 0.98
CA GLY A 19 1.00 4.11 -0.01
C GLY A 19 0.40 4.28 -1.41
N GLY A 20 -0.80 4.85 -1.52
CA GLY A 20 -1.45 5.14 -2.80
C GLY A 20 -0.71 6.17 -3.66
N LEU A 21 0.18 6.98 -3.05
CA LEU A 21 1.07 7.90 -3.76
C LEU A 21 1.96 7.18 -4.78
N HIS A 22 2.23 5.89 -4.62
CA HIS A 22 2.99 5.09 -5.57
C HIS A 22 2.29 4.94 -6.94
N LEU A 23 0.97 5.12 -7.00
CA LEU A 23 0.24 5.18 -8.28
C LEU A 23 0.63 6.41 -9.12
N ILE A 24 1.15 7.48 -8.52
CA ILE A 24 1.62 8.67 -9.26
C ILE A 24 2.83 8.32 -10.14
N ALA A 25 3.65 7.36 -9.72
CA ALA A 25 4.81 6.86 -10.46
C ALA A 25 4.46 5.77 -11.49
N TRP A 26 3.20 5.68 -11.95
CA TRP A 26 2.73 4.64 -12.89
C TRP A 26 3.54 4.55 -14.21
N ASN A 27 4.06 5.69 -14.65
CA ASN A 27 4.84 5.85 -15.88
C ASN A 27 6.33 6.12 -15.62
N PHE A 28 6.83 5.86 -14.41
CA PHE A 28 8.26 6.01 -14.15
C PHE A 28 9.07 5.01 -14.97
N ASP A 29 10.26 5.43 -15.42
CA ASP A 29 11.17 4.58 -16.16
C ASP A 29 11.93 3.68 -15.18
N PHE A 30 11.58 2.40 -15.20
CA PHE A 30 12.29 1.37 -14.44
C PHE A 30 13.35 0.72 -15.32
N PRO A 31 14.49 0.28 -14.73
CA PRO A 31 15.57 -0.38 -15.48
C PRO A 31 15.12 -1.65 -16.19
N THR A 32 14.15 -2.38 -15.62
CA THR A 32 13.58 -3.59 -16.21
C THR A 32 12.04 -3.54 -16.28
N GLU A 33 11.47 -4.15 -17.33
CA GLU A 33 10.02 -4.28 -17.49
C GLU A 33 9.38 -5.10 -16.36
N THR A 34 10.09 -6.08 -15.82
CA THR A 34 9.61 -6.91 -14.69
C THR A 34 9.40 -6.07 -13.43
N GLU A 35 10.32 -5.17 -13.11
CA GLU A 35 10.21 -4.25 -11.97
C GLU A 35 9.01 -3.30 -12.12
N LYS A 36 8.76 -2.83 -13.35
CA LYS A 36 7.61 -1.98 -13.66
C LYS A 36 6.28 -2.71 -13.48
N ILE A 37 6.19 -3.97 -13.91
CA ILE A 37 4.98 -4.79 -13.70
C ILE A 37 4.77 -5.07 -12.21
N LEU A 38 5.83 -5.47 -11.49
CA LEU A 38 5.78 -5.68 -10.04
C LEU A 38 5.32 -4.42 -9.30
N TRP A 39 5.83 -3.25 -9.69
CA TRP A 39 5.42 -1.96 -9.16
C TRP A 39 3.92 -1.71 -9.32
N ARG A 40 3.39 -1.94 -10.53
CA ARG A 40 1.97 -1.73 -10.85
C ARG A 40 1.08 -2.68 -10.08
N VAL A 41 1.43 -3.96 -10.04
CA VAL A 41 0.66 -4.98 -9.31
C VAL A 41 0.67 -4.67 -7.81
N ALA A 42 1.83 -4.37 -7.22
CA ALA A 42 1.95 -4.03 -5.81
C ALA A 42 1.21 -2.72 -5.46
N SER A 43 1.26 -1.71 -6.33
CA SER A 43 0.53 -0.45 -6.16
C SER A 43 -0.98 -0.65 -6.22
N LEU A 44 -1.48 -1.46 -7.16
CA LEU A 44 -2.90 -1.80 -7.26
C LEU A 44 -3.38 -2.63 -6.07
N ALA A 45 -2.59 -3.62 -5.64
CA ALA A 45 -2.92 -4.42 -4.46
C ALA A 45 -3.02 -3.55 -3.19
N LEU A 46 -2.09 -2.61 -3.03
CA LEU A 46 -2.11 -1.68 -1.88
C LEU A 46 -3.27 -0.69 -1.96
N ALA A 47 -3.60 -0.19 -3.14
CA ALA A 47 -4.73 0.72 -3.35
C ALA A 47 -6.10 0.03 -3.20
N GLY A 48 -6.20 -1.25 -3.59
CA GLY A 48 -7.42 -2.05 -3.45
C GLY A 48 -7.69 -2.51 -2.01
N SER A 49 -6.66 -2.60 -1.17
CA SER A 49 -6.73 -3.03 0.23
C SER A 49 -7.78 -2.28 1.08
N PRO A 50 -7.80 -0.92 1.12
CA PRO A 50 -8.83 -0.19 1.87
C PRO A 50 -10.24 -0.38 1.32
N LEU A 51 -10.41 -0.52 -0.01
CA LEU A 51 -11.72 -0.78 -0.60
C LEU A 51 -12.25 -2.17 -0.22
N ALA A 52 -11.37 -3.19 -0.25
CA ALA A 52 -11.70 -4.53 0.18
C ALA A 52 -12.12 -4.55 1.66
N MET A 53 -11.40 -3.83 2.52
CA MET A 53 -11.73 -3.70 3.95
C MET A 53 -13.12 -3.08 4.17
N LEU A 54 -13.44 -1.98 3.47
CA LEU A 54 -14.76 -1.35 3.55
C LEU A 54 -15.88 -2.28 3.08
N GLY A 55 -15.67 -3.00 1.98
CA GLY A 55 -16.63 -3.99 1.48
C GLY A 55 -16.88 -5.13 2.46
N MET A 56 -15.82 -5.65 3.11
CA MET A 56 -15.94 -6.69 4.14
C MET A 56 -16.69 -6.20 5.38
N LEU A 57 -16.46 -4.97 5.83
CA LEU A 57 -17.20 -4.39 6.96
C LEU A 57 -18.69 -4.23 6.63
N GLY A 58 -19.01 -3.71 5.44
CA GLY A 58 -20.40 -3.59 4.99
C GLY A 58 -21.11 -4.95 4.88
N LEU A 59 -20.42 -5.95 4.32
CA LEU A 59 -20.94 -7.31 4.24
C LEU A 59 -21.17 -7.93 5.63
N GLY A 60 -20.26 -7.72 6.57
CA GLY A 60 -20.42 -8.17 7.96
C GLY A 60 -21.69 -7.62 8.61
N MET A 61 -21.97 -6.33 8.45
CA MET A 61 -23.20 -5.71 8.97
C MET A 61 -24.47 -6.28 8.33
N VAL A 62 -24.44 -6.59 7.02
CA VAL A 62 -25.58 -7.21 6.33
C VAL A 62 -25.80 -8.65 6.81
N VAL A 63 -24.71 -9.40 7.00
CA VAL A 63 -24.74 -10.80 7.46
C VAL A 63 -25.35 -10.91 8.86
N GLU A 64 -24.93 -10.05 9.79
CA GLU A 64 -25.43 -9.98 11.17
C GLU A 64 -26.96 -9.77 11.20
N ASN A 65 -27.51 -9.00 10.25
CA ASN A 65 -28.93 -8.66 10.22
C ASN A 65 -29.83 -9.70 9.51
N HIS A 66 -29.27 -10.64 8.75
CA HIS A 66 -30.05 -11.49 7.84
C HIS A 66 -29.81 -13.01 7.97
N LEU A 67 -28.74 -13.47 8.63
CA LEU A 67 -28.41 -14.89 8.71
C LEU A 67 -28.77 -15.51 10.08
N ASN A 68 -28.91 -16.84 10.09
CA ASN A 68 -29.07 -17.63 11.30
C ASN A 68 -27.71 -17.85 11.98
N GLY A 69 -27.68 -17.90 13.32
CA GLY A 69 -26.45 -17.79 14.11
C GLY A 69 -25.35 -18.86 13.89
N TRP A 70 -25.65 -19.98 13.23
CA TRP A 70 -24.60 -20.91 12.78
C TRP A 70 -23.92 -20.42 11.50
N VAL A 71 -24.70 -20.03 10.47
CA VAL A 71 -24.15 -19.55 9.19
C VAL A 71 -23.45 -18.21 9.36
N GLU A 72 -23.99 -17.32 10.20
CA GLU A 72 -23.36 -16.04 10.56
C GLU A 72 -21.91 -16.24 11.03
N LYS A 73 -21.69 -17.10 12.02
CA LYS A 73 -20.35 -17.40 12.55
C LYS A 73 -19.40 -18.00 11.52
N TRP A 74 -19.90 -18.86 10.62
CA TRP A 74 -19.09 -19.40 9.53
C TRP A 74 -18.65 -18.28 8.58
N VAL A 75 -19.58 -17.41 8.19
CA VAL A 75 -19.30 -16.28 7.29
C VAL A 75 -18.32 -15.31 7.94
N GLU A 76 -18.50 -14.93 9.20
CA GLU A 76 -17.56 -14.09 9.94
C GLU A 76 -16.15 -14.68 10.00
N THR A 77 -16.04 -15.99 10.24
CA THR A 77 -14.75 -16.69 10.29
C THR A 77 -14.05 -16.63 8.94
N VAL A 78 -14.79 -16.87 7.85
CA VAL A 78 -14.28 -16.81 6.48
C VAL A 78 -13.87 -15.37 6.11
N LEU A 79 -14.70 -14.37 6.42
CA LEU A 79 -14.40 -12.95 6.19
C LEU A 79 -13.15 -12.52 6.95
N THR A 80 -12.99 -12.96 8.20
CA THR A 80 -11.82 -12.69 9.02
C THR A 80 -10.55 -13.31 8.41
N ALA A 81 -10.62 -14.56 7.95
CA ALA A 81 -9.49 -15.22 7.28
C ALA A 81 -9.08 -14.51 5.98
N ILE A 82 -10.06 -14.04 5.19
CA ILE A 82 -9.81 -13.23 4.00
C ILE A 82 -9.16 -11.90 4.38
N ALA A 83 -9.66 -11.20 5.40
CA ALA A 83 -9.10 -9.94 5.87
C ALA A 83 -7.64 -10.07 6.33
N ILE A 84 -7.30 -11.15 7.05
CA ILE A 84 -5.92 -11.45 7.44
C ILE A 84 -5.04 -11.65 6.21
N SER A 85 -5.53 -12.38 5.21
CA SER A 85 -4.81 -12.64 3.96
C SER A 85 -4.55 -11.34 3.17
N VAL A 86 -5.54 -10.45 3.09
CA VAL A 86 -5.39 -9.11 2.48
C VAL A 86 -4.37 -8.26 3.25
N CYS A 87 -4.37 -8.33 4.58
CA CYS A 87 -3.39 -7.62 5.41
C CYS A 87 -1.96 -8.08 5.10
N ILE A 88 -1.73 -9.41 5.04
CA ILE A 88 -0.41 -9.98 4.68
C ILE A 88 0.02 -9.53 3.29
N LEU A 89 -0.85 -9.64 2.28
CA LEU A 89 -0.56 -9.18 0.92
C LEU A 89 -0.25 -7.69 0.86
N SER A 90 -0.94 -6.88 1.67
CA SER A 90 -0.69 -5.43 1.78
C SER A 90 0.70 -5.14 2.34
N VAL A 91 1.13 -5.88 3.37
CA VAL A 91 2.48 -5.77 3.94
C VAL A 91 3.56 -6.15 2.92
N VAL A 92 3.39 -7.28 2.23
CA VAL A 92 4.32 -7.74 1.19
C VAL A 92 4.44 -6.75 0.04
N SER A 93 3.30 -6.26 -0.46
CA SER A 93 3.25 -5.25 -1.52
C SER A 93 4.03 -4.00 -1.12
N ARG A 94 3.95 -3.59 0.15
CA ARG A 94 4.66 -2.43 0.67
C ARG A 94 6.17 -2.63 0.69
N LEU A 95 6.64 -3.81 1.13
CA LEU A 95 8.06 -4.14 1.11
C LEU A 95 8.60 -4.17 -0.31
N LEU A 96 7.83 -4.71 -1.27
CA LEU A 96 8.18 -4.70 -2.69
C LEU A 96 8.27 -3.27 -3.25
N LEU A 97 7.30 -2.40 -2.96
CA LEU A 97 7.34 -1.00 -3.41
C LEU A 97 8.56 -0.28 -2.83
N VAL A 98 8.89 -0.48 -1.55
CA VAL A 98 10.10 0.11 -0.95
C VAL A 98 11.38 -0.42 -1.63
N ALA A 99 11.47 -1.73 -1.86
CA ALA A 99 12.62 -2.32 -2.55
C ALA A 99 12.78 -1.77 -3.98
N LEU A 100 11.68 -1.66 -4.72
CA LEU A 100 11.67 -1.11 -6.09
C LEU A 100 11.99 0.38 -6.14
N MET A 101 11.54 1.17 -5.14
CA MET A 101 11.95 2.57 -5.02
C MET A 101 13.46 2.67 -4.85
N LEU A 102 14.06 1.88 -3.95
CA LEU A 102 15.51 1.87 -3.75
C LEU A 102 16.27 1.40 -5.00
N ALA A 103 15.74 0.41 -5.71
CA ALA A 103 16.29 -0.05 -6.98
C ALA A 103 16.26 1.07 -8.05
N SER A 104 15.13 1.77 -8.18
CA SER A 104 14.99 2.91 -9.11
C SER A 104 15.92 4.07 -8.73
N LEU A 105 16.12 4.33 -7.43
CA LEU A 105 17.05 5.34 -6.92
C LEU A 105 18.51 4.99 -7.23
N ARG A 106 18.89 3.72 -7.09
CA ARG A 106 20.24 3.24 -7.41
C ARG A 106 20.55 3.33 -8.90
N ALA A 107 19.52 3.24 -9.75
CA ALA A 107 19.65 3.36 -11.19
C ALA A 107 19.63 4.80 -11.71
N LEU A 108 19.61 5.83 -10.83
CA LEU A 108 19.68 7.22 -11.28
C LEU A 108 20.95 7.45 -12.11
N PRO A 109 20.85 8.18 -13.25
CA PRO A 109 21.97 8.43 -14.13
C PRO A 109 23.11 9.15 -13.37
N CYS A 110 24.37 8.89 -13.77
CA CYS A 110 25.58 9.50 -13.22
C CYS A 110 25.54 11.05 -13.14
N SER A 111 24.62 11.71 -13.85
CA SER A 111 24.38 13.16 -13.78
C SER A 111 23.87 13.64 -12.41
N ALA A 112 23.20 12.80 -11.62
CA ALA A 112 22.79 13.15 -10.26
C ALA A 112 23.93 13.04 -9.23
N HIS A 113 24.99 12.29 -9.57
CA HIS A 113 26.24 12.22 -8.80
C HIS A 113 27.23 13.32 -9.18
N GLN A 114 26.94 14.12 -10.21
CA GLN A 114 27.69 15.35 -10.42
C GLN A 114 27.34 16.29 -9.28
N THR A 115 28.31 16.53 -8.40
CA THR A 115 28.22 17.54 -7.36
C THR A 115 27.83 18.86 -8.02
N VAL A 116 26.60 19.32 -7.76
CA VAL A 116 26.19 20.67 -8.12
C VAL A 116 27.28 21.60 -7.60
N SER A 117 27.87 22.41 -8.47
CA SER A 117 28.91 23.36 -8.07
C SER A 117 28.25 24.48 -7.25
N TRP A 118 27.90 24.18 -6.00
CA TRP A 118 27.42 25.14 -5.02
C TRP A 118 28.47 26.24 -4.79
N THR A 119 29.76 25.91 -4.98
CA THR A 119 30.87 26.86 -4.95
C THR A 119 30.83 27.92 -6.05
N ALA A 120 30.13 27.69 -7.17
CA ALA A 120 29.90 28.72 -8.19
C ALA A 120 28.84 29.75 -7.77
N TYR A 121 28.01 29.43 -6.78
CA TYR A 121 26.98 30.32 -6.22
C TYR A 121 27.44 31.08 -4.97
N ILE A 122 28.66 30.83 -4.49
CA ILE A 122 29.26 31.66 -3.45
C ILE A 122 29.69 32.97 -4.13
N PRO A 123 29.07 34.11 -3.79
CA PRO A 123 29.55 35.40 -4.26
C PRO A 123 30.95 35.56 -3.67
N HIS A 124 31.95 35.62 -4.54
CA HIS A 124 33.29 36.06 -4.18
C HIS A 124 33.19 37.55 -3.88
N LEU A 125 33.08 37.87 -2.58
CA LEU A 125 33.36 39.20 -2.05
C LEU A 125 34.88 39.40 -1.99
#